data_AF-F1LEW8-F1
#
_entry.id   AF-F1LEW8-F1
#
_cell.length_a   1.000
_cell.length_b   1.000
_cell.length_c   1.000
_cell.angle_alpha   90.00
_cell.angle_beta   90.00
_cell.angle_gamma   90.00
#
_symmetry.space_group_name_H-M   'P 1'
#
loop_
_entity.id
_entity.type
_entity.pdbx_description
1 polymer ?
#
loop_
_entity_poly.entity_id
_entity_poly.type
_entity_poly.pdbx_seq_one_letter_code
_entity_poly.pdbx_strand_id
1 'polypeptide(L)'
;MGIVLAGDLDSTHPSRMKVYKDRPSMSFEDATLAPDQEFTLKQDAQAQIDYALKGTKFSDVTHLSLYFPSNFGAERTRIYYIGLRGEYLSDMPSEIPIVTYESRPMLKDHKADIPSNAVHRDVF
;
A
#
# COMPACT_ATOMS: atom_id res chain seq x y z
N MET A 1 -10.03 7.40 -3.51
CA MET A 1 -8.61 7.56 -3.13
C MET A 1 -8.03 8.78 -3.82
N GLY A 2 -7.25 9.60 -3.12
CA GLY A 2 -6.60 10.79 -3.64
C GLY A 2 -5.67 11.45 -2.62
N ILE A 3 -4.91 12.45 -3.07
CA ILE A 3 -3.99 13.22 -2.23
C ILE A 3 -4.46 14.67 -2.22
N VAL A 4 -4.56 15.27 -1.04
CA VAL A 4 -4.72 16.73 -0.86
C VAL A 4 -3.46 17.30 -0.21
N LEU A 5 -3.14 18.57 -0.47
CA LEU A 5 -2.01 19.24 0.15
C LEU A 5 -2.27 20.74 0.33
N ALA A 6 -1.63 21.35 1.33
CA ALA A 6 -1.63 22.80 1.53
C ALA A 6 -0.21 23.35 1.58
N GLY A 7 -0.02 24.53 1.02
CA GLY A 7 1.20 25.34 1.08
C GLY A 7 0.84 26.82 1.12
N ASP A 8 1.82 27.71 1.09
CA ASP A 8 1.56 29.15 0.92
C ASP A 8 0.89 29.44 -0.44
N LEU A 9 0.30 30.63 -0.58
CA LEU A 9 -0.16 31.17 -1.88
C LEU A 9 0.94 31.98 -2.59
N ASP A 10 2.21 31.77 -2.21
CA ASP A 10 3.40 32.39 -2.81
C ASP A 10 4.15 31.41 -3.73
N SER A 11 5.31 31.85 -4.26
CA SER A 11 6.17 31.04 -5.13
C SER A 11 6.78 29.80 -4.47
N THR A 12 6.67 29.63 -3.15
CA THR A 12 7.14 28.43 -2.42
C THR A 12 6.16 27.26 -2.49
N HIS A 13 4.94 27.46 -2.97
CA HIS A 13 4.00 26.36 -3.18
C HIS A 13 4.55 25.32 -4.18
N PRO A 14 4.42 23.99 -3.95
CA PRO A 14 4.86 22.99 -4.91
C PRO A 14 4.04 23.08 -6.22
N SER A 15 4.68 23.08 -7.39
CA SER A 15 4.02 23.18 -8.70
C SER A 15 3.87 21.84 -9.41
N ARG A 16 4.63 20.83 -8.99
CA ARG A 16 4.51 19.44 -9.45
C ARG A 16 4.68 18.45 -8.31
N MET A 17 3.97 17.32 -8.40
CA MET A 17 4.14 16.16 -7.55
C MET A 17 4.25 14.91 -8.41
N LYS A 18 5.31 14.13 -8.19
CA LYS A 18 5.47 12.77 -8.69
C LYS A 18 5.19 11.79 -7.56
N VAL A 19 4.44 10.74 -7.86
CA VAL A 19 4.00 9.71 -6.92
C VAL A 19 4.53 8.36 -7.39
N TYR A 20 5.13 7.62 -6.45
CA TYR A 20 5.76 6.32 -6.68
C TYR A 20 5.18 5.29 -5.70
N LYS A 21 4.87 4.09 -6.20
CA LYS A 21 4.30 2.97 -5.44
C LYS A 21 5.36 1.90 -5.17
N ASP A 22 5.38 1.37 -3.94
CA ASP A 22 6.11 0.17 -3.50
C ASP A 22 7.60 0.13 -3.87
N ARG A 23 8.24 1.29 -3.77
CA ARG A 23 9.71 1.43 -3.84
C ARG A 23 10.25 1.74 -2.44
N PRO A 24 10.57 0.74 -1.62
CA PRO A 24 11.18 0.97 -0.31
C PRO A 24 12.54 1.68 -0.48
N SER A 25 12.88 2.54 0.48
CA SER A 25 14.16 3.28 0.51
C SER A 25 14.46 4.17 -0.73
N MET A 26 13.42 4.69 -1.39
CA MET A 26 13.55 5.54 -2.58
C MET A 26 14.49 6.76 -2.38
N SER A 27 15.45 6.92 -3.29
CA SER A 27 16.42 8.04 -3.31
C SER A 27 16.08 9.13 -4.33
N PHE A 28 16.89 10.19 -4.37
CA PHE A 28 16.82 11.21 -5.42
C PHE A 28 17.30 10.71 -6.80
N GLU A 29 18.10 9.66 -6.85
CA GLU A 29 18.50 9.02 -8.12
C GLU A 29 17.33 8.22 -8.70
N ASP A 30 16.58 7.50 -7.85
CA ASP A 30 15.35 6.80 -8.23
C ASP A 30 14.24 7.76 -8.71
N ALA A 31 14.26 9.02 -8.27
CA ALA A 31 13.33 10.05 -8.70
C ALA A 31 13.53 10.51 -10.16
N THR A 32 14.63 10.10 -10.81
CA THR A 32 14.82 10.23 -12.26
C THR A 32 13.96 9.23 -13.05
N LEU A 33 13.63 8.08 -12.44
CA LEU A 33 12.81 7.04 -13.06
C LEU A 33 11.36 7.50 -13.26
N ALA A 34 10.67 6.82 -14.17
CA ALA A 34 9.27 7.07 -14.45
C ALA A 34 8.40 6.94 -13.18
N PRO A 35 7.60 7.96 -12.83
CA PRO A 35 6.65 7.91 -11.73
C PRO A 35 5.42 7.09 -12.09
N ASP A 36 4.74 6.58 -11.06
CA ASP A 36 3.49 5.86 -11.25
C ASP A 36 2.34 6.81 -11.61
N GLN A 37 2.35 8.02 -11.06
CA GLN A 37 1.51 9.13 -11.48
C GLN A 37 2.22 10.47 -11.24
N GLU A 38 2.03 11.44 -12.13
CA GLU A 38 2.53 12.82 -11.97
C GLU A 38 1.36 13.79 -12.07
N PHE A 39 1.41 14.87 -11.28
CA PHE A 39 0.40 15.91 -11.20
C PHE A 39 1.05 17.28 -11.34
N THR A 40 0.47 18.14 -12.18
CA THR A 40 0.66 19.60 -12.08
C THR A 40 -0.26 20.11 -10.97
N LEU A 41 0.33 20.76 -9.97
CA LEU A 41 -0.38 21.28 -8.82
C LEU A 41 -0.85 22.73 -9.06
N LYS A 42 -1.82 23.17 -8.27
CA LYS A 42 -2.26 24.56 -8.15
C LYS A 42 -2.08 25.03 -6.70
N GLN A 43 -1.80 26.32 -6.53
CA GLN A 43 -1.68 26.96 -5.22
C GLN A 43 -3.00 26.84 -4.44
N ASP A 44 -2.92 26.22 -3.26
CA ASP A 44 -4.05 25.99 -2.35
C ASP A 44 -3.56 26.04 -0.89
N ALA A 45 -4.17 26.91 -0.08
CA ALA A 45 -3.87 27.07 1.34
C ALA A 45 -4.82 26.27 2.26
N GLN A 46 -5.87 25.67 1.70
CA GLN A 46 -6.94 24.99 2.45
C GLN A 46 -7.08 23.50 2.09
N ALA A 47 -6.21 22.96 1.23
CA ALA A 47 -6.21 21.55 0.79
C ALA A 47 -7.57 21.06 0.27
N GLN A 48 -8.25 21.92 -0.48
CA GLN A 48 -9.55 21.66 -1.12
C GLN A 48 -9.39 20.89 -2.44
N ILE A 49 -8.24 21.03 -3.12
CA ILE A 49 -7.98 20.36 -4.40
C ILE A 49 -7.52 18.92 -4.18
N ASP A 50 -8.35 17.97 -4.63
CA ASP A 50 -8.06 16.53 -4.60
C ASP A 50 -7.34 16.05 -5.87
N TYR A 51 -6.11 15.57 -5.69
CA TYR A 51 -5.30 14.95 -6.72
C TYR A 51 -5.56 13.43 -6.71
N ALA A 52 -6.63 13.03 -7.40
CA ALA A 52 -7.12 11.65 -7.44
C ALA A 52 -6.08 10.66 -8.04
N LEU A 53 -5.77 9.61 -7.29
CA LEU A 53 -4.86 8.54 -7.73
C LEU A 53 -5.63 7.49 -8.55
N LYS A 54 -5.00 6.97 -9.59
CA LYS A 54 -5.58 5.92 -10.44
C LYS A 54 -5.71 4.61 -9.66
N GLY A 55 -6.95 4.22 -9.34
CA GLY A 55 -7.25 2.99 -8.59
C GLY A 55 -6.64 1.72 -9.21
N THR A 56 -6.50 1.65 -10.54
CA THR A 56 -5.85 0.51 -11.22
C THR A 56 -4.34 0.42 -11.04
N LYS A 57 -3.68 1.46 -10.49
CA LYS A 57 -2.26 1.43 -10.09
C LYS A 57 -2.09 1.28 -8.57
N PHE A 58 -2.86 2.07 -7.83
CA PHE A 58 -2.76 2.22 -6.37
C PHE A 58 -3.88 1.47 -5.63
N SER A 59 -4.36 0.34 -6.17
CA SER A 59 -5.40 -0.52 -5.55
C SER A 59 -4.99 -1.15 -4.22
N ASP A 60 -3.68 -1.19 -4.00
CA ASP A 60 -2.92 -1.83 -2.94
C ASP A 60 -1.61 -1.04 -2.91
N VAL A 61 -1.12 -0.66 -1.72
CA VAL A 61 0.09 0.16 -1.52
C VAL A 61 0.63 -0.12 -0.12
N THR A 62 1.85 -0.66 -0.02
CA THR A 62 2.57 -0.78 1.25
C THR A 62 3.50 0.42 1.48
N HIS A 63 4.15 0.92 0.43
CA HIS A 63 5.01 2.11 0.47
C HIS A 63 4.57 3.15 -0.56
N LEU A 64 4.42 4.40 -0.11
CA LEU A 64 4.09 5.55 -0.97
C LEU A 64 5.18 6.62 -0.84
N SER A 65 5.81 6.98 -1.96
CA SER A 65 6.82 8.04 -1.99
C SER A 65 6.33 9.22 -2.83
N LEU A 66 6.39 10.42 -2.24
CA LEU A 66 5.98 11.69 -2.86
C LEU A 66 7.22 12.55 -3.11
N TYR A 67 7.42 12.96 -4.35
CA TYR A 67 8.55 13.79 -4.76
C TYR A 67 8.07 15.07 -5.45
N PHE A 68 8.62 16.21 -5.03
CA PHE A 68 8.19 17.54 -5.46
C PHE A 68 9.33 18.25 -6.22
N PRO A 69 9.48 18.01 -7.54
CA PRO A 69 10.63 18.49 -8.32
C PRO A 69 10.64 20.00 -8.58
N SER A 70 9.52 20.70 -8.37
CA SER A 70 9.41 22.14 -8.66
C SER A 70 8.35 22.84 -7.81
N ASN A 71 8.51 24.15 -7.64
CA ASN A 71 7.57 25.08 -7.02
C ASN A 71 7.17 26.19 -8.01
N PHE A 72 6.51 27.26 -7.54
CA PHE A 72 6.09 28.41 -8.35
C PHE A 72 7.16 29.52 -8.46
N GLY A 73 8.45 29.18 -8.35
CA GLY A 73 9.59 30.06 -8.68
C GLY A 73 10.47 30.50 -7.50
N ALA A 74 10.36 29.88 -6.33
CA ALA A 74 11.18 30.20 -5.16
C ALA A 74 12.36 29.22 -4.97
N GLU A 75 13.36 29.61 -4.17
CA GLU A 75 14.47 28.74 -3.76
C GLU A 75 13.98 27.47 -3.02
N ARG A 76 12.92 27.61 -2.22
CA ARG A 76 12.45 26.55 -1.31
C ARG A 76 10.97 26.27 -1.51
N THR A 77 10.61 25.00 -1.39
CA THR A 77 9.22 24.53 -1.41
C THR A 77 8.69 24.45 0.03
N ARG A 78 7.50 25.00 0.31
CA ARG A 78 6.82 24.86 1.60
C ARG A 78 5.55 24.05 1.45
N ILE A 79 5.35 23.10 2.37
CA ILE A 79 4.15 22.27 2.48
C ILE A 79 3.78 22.22 3.96
N TYR A 80 2.57 22.65 4.30
CA TYR A 80 2.06 22.68 5.67
C TYR A 80 1.21 21.45 6.01
N TYR A 81 0.59 20.83 5.00
CA TYR A 81 -0.26 19.67 5.17
C TYR A 81 -0.19 18.77 3.94
N ILE A 82 -0.21 17.45 4.17
CA ILE A 82 -0.46 16.42 3.16
C ILE A 82 -1.53 15.49 3.75
N GLY A 83 -2.67 15.40 3.08
CA GLY A 83 -3.75 14.48 3.42
C GLY A 83 -3.82 13.33 2.43
N LEU A 84 -3.54 12.12 2.90
CA LEU A 84 -3.76 10.89 2.12
C LEU A 84 -5.20 10.42 2.36
N ARG A 85 -5.98 10.28 1.28
CA ARG A 85 -7.40 9.92 1.34
C ARG A 85 -7.59 8.56 0.67
N GLY A 86 -7.94 7.52 1.43
CA GLY A 86 -8.07 6.14 0.95
C GLY A 86 -8.80 5.25 1.95
N GLU A 87 -8.97 3.98 1.60
CA GLU A 87 -9.49 2.95 2.50
C GLU A 87 -8.31 2.15 3.06
N TYR A 88 -8.35 1.82 4.35
CA TYR A 88 -7.31 1.01 4.99
C TYR A 88 -7.67 -0.48 4.83
N LEU A 89 -6.81 -1.23 4.15
CA LEU A 89 -6.90 -2.68 4.06
C LEU A 89 -6.15 -3.28 5.26
N SER A 90 -6.90 -3.77 6.25
CA SER A 90 -6.35 -4.69 7.25
C SER A 90 -6.05 -6.05 6.59
N ASP A 91 -5.13 -6.81 7.21
CA ASP A 91 -4.84 -8.21 6.87
C ASP A 91 -4.17 -8.45 5.50
N MET A 92 -3.12 -7.69 5.19
CA MET A 92 -1.98 -8.28 4.48
C MET A 92 -1.09 -9.04 5.48
N PRO A 93 -1.00 -10.38 5.43
CA PRO A 93 0.01 -11.10 6.18
C PRO A 93 1.39 -10.77 5.61
N SER A 94 2.27 -10.20 6.43
CA SER A 94 3.66 -9.88 6.08
C SER A 94 4.55 -11.11 5.86
N GLU A 95 4.03 -12.30 6.14
CA GLU A 95 4.69 -13.59 6.01
C GLU A 95 3.94 -14.46 5.01
N ILE A 96 4.67 -15.17 4.15
CA ILE A 96 4.07 -16.15 3.24
C ILE A 96 3.57 -17.32 4.11
N PRO A 97 2.27 -17.63 4.15
CA PRO A 97 1.78 -18.77 4.92
C PRO A 97 2.31 -20.06 4.28
N ILE A 98 3.13 -20.81 5.02
CA ILE A 98 3.66 -22.10 4.58
C ILE A 98 2.55 -23.16 4.70
N VAL A 99 1.64 -23.17 3.73
CA VAL A 99 0.54 -24.14 3.64
C VAL A 99 1.01 -25.45 2.99
N THR A 100 1.41 -26.41 3.83
CA THR A 100 1.65 -27.79 3.41
C THR A 100 0.32 -28.46 3.06
N TYR A 101 0.04 -28.67 1.77
CA TYR A 101 -1.14 -29.41 1.33
C TYR A 101 -0.88 -30.93 1.38
N GLU A 102 -1.26 -31.58 2.48
CA GLU A 102 -1.15 -33.04 2.61
C GLU A 102 -2.32 -33.75 1.92
N SER A 103 -2.01 -34.58 0.92
CA SER A 103 -3.01 -35.34 0.13
C SER A 103 -3.51 -36.63 0.82
N ARG A 104 -3.20 -36.82 2.11
CA ARG A 104 -3.63 -37.96 2.94
C ARG A 104 -3.90 -37.48 4.37
N PRO A 105 -5.00 -37.92 5.03
CA PRO A 105 -5.26 -37.54 6.41
C PRO A 105 -4.26 -38.19 7.37
N MET A 106 -3.69 -37.41 8.30
CA MET A 106 -2.86 -37.94 9.37
C MET A 106 -3.72 -38.67 10.42
N LEU A 107 -3.55 -39.99 10.55
CA LEU A 107 -4.21 -40.79 11.62
C LEU A 107 -3.86 -40.32 13.05
N LYS A 108 -2.82 -39.50 13.24
CA LYS A 108 -2.45 -38.93 14.55
C LYS A 108 -3.36 -37.79 15.01
N ASP A 109 -3.95 -37.05 14.06
CA ASP A 109 -4.75 -35.86 14.37
C ASP A 109 -6.21 -36.26 14.70
N HIS A 110 -6.71 -37.29 14.01
CA HIS A 110 -7.93 -37.99 14.38
C HIS A 110 -7.75 -38.85 15.64
N LYS A 111 -7.80 -38.22 16.82
CA LYS A 111 -8.12 -38.91 18.07
C LYS A 111 -9.56 -39.42 18.04
N ALA A 112 -9.77 -40.54 17.34
CA ALA A 112 -10.93 -41.36 17.59
C ALA A 112 -10.80 -41.95 19.00
N ASP A 113 -11.69 -41.56 19.91
CA ASP A 113 -12.00 -42.42 21.05
C ASP A 113 -12.60 -43.71 20.49
N ILE A 114 -11.80 -44.76 20.41
CA ILE A 114 -12.24 -46.07 19.91
C ILE A 114 -13.01 -46.74 21.06
N PRO A 115 -14.35 -46.87 20.99
CA PRO A 115 -15.08 -47.65 21.99
C PRO A 115 -14.61 -49.10 21.90
N SER A 116 -14.09 -49.63 23.01
CA SER A 116 -13.28 -50.86 23.08
C SER A 116 -14.03 -52.18 22.83
N ASN A 117 -15.23 -52.12 22.24
CA ASN A 117 -16.19 -53.23 22.16
C ASN A 117 -16.58 -53.63 20.73
N ALA A 118 -15.71 -53.36 19.75
CA ALA A 118 -15.92 -53.65 18.33
C ALA A 118 -14.88 -54.63 17.75
N VAL A 119 -14.52 -55.67 18.49
CA VAL A 119 -13.59 -56.73 18.04
C VAL A 119 -14.20 -58.12 18.21
N HIS A 120 -15.05 -58.53 17.25
CA HIS A 120 -15.23 -59.95 16.92
C HIS A 120 -15.90 -60.13 15.55
N ARG A 121 -15.24 -60.89 14.67
CA ARG A 121 -15.77 -61.94 13.76
C ARG A 121 -14.94 -62.08 12.47
N ASP A 122 -13.86 -62.82 12.65
CA ASP A 122 -13.53 -64.05 11.91
C ASP A 122 -13.62 -64.06 10.38
N VAL A 123 -12.45 -64.35 9.81
CA VAL A 123 -12.18 -64.75 8.42
C VAL A 123 -13.15 -65.81 7.90
N PHE A 124 -13.70 -65.55 6.70
CA PHE A 124 -13.80 -66.50 5.59
C PHE A 124 -13.69 -65.74 4.26
#